data_AF-A0A2E5S375-F1
#
_entry.id   AF-A0A2E5S375-F1
#
_cell.length_a   1.000
_cell.length_b   1.000
_cell.length_c   1.000
_cell.angle_alpha   90.00
_cell.angle_beta   90.00
_cell.angle_gamma   90.00
#
_symmetry.space_group_name_H-M   'P 1'
#
loop_
_entity.id
_entity.type
_entity.pdbx_description
1 polymer ?
#
loop_
_entity_poly.entity_id
_entity_poly.type
_entity_poly.pdbx_seq_one_letter_code
_entity_poly.pdbx_strand_id
1 'polypeptide(L)'
;MAIPNTTPYKTWDLTANNSGLDFGAQFAELLANDIELQSLIDDLESANTTLDGRVTANETDIATAQGDITALEGRADALEAFQADPFDNKALQIKDGSSNVVFQVDKDTAAMSAGYESTVGTDYATTLHRFWGARAWVAFRGTGTPSVLGSANVSSLDDDGTGLFGMNFTVSLPDTLYSVVTGQNRVDADTNLGMAGFRNKSTAGVDFLFGNNNAALEDPYEGCMGVFR
;
A
#
# COMPACT_ATOMS: atom_id res chain seq x y z
N MET A 1 -5.70 17.34 61.80
CA MET A 1 -5.06 17.57 63.11
C MET A 1 -6.01 18.45 63.90
N ALA A 2 -6.67 17.88 64.91
CA ALA A 2 -7.65 18.61 65.70
C ALA A 2 -6.92 19.45 66.74
N ILE A 3 -7.17 20.76 66.78
CA ILE A 3 -6.68 21.64 67.83
C ILE A 3 -7.84 21.79 68.83
N PRO A 4 -7.76 21.22 70.04
CA PRO A 4 -8.77 21.44 71.06
C PRO A 4 -8.39 22.71 71.83
N ASN A 5 -9.11 23.81 71.65
CA ASN A 5 -9.13 24.89 72.64
C ASN A 5 -10.58 25.33 72.88
N THR A 6 -11.12 24.92 74.02
CA THR A 6 -12.51 25.15 74.45
C THR A 6 -12.60 26.23 75.53
N THR A 7 -11.61 27.09 75.70
CA THR A 7 -11.62 28.12 76.75
C THR A 7 -12.03 29.50 76.17
N PRO A 8 -13.16 30.11 76.61
CA PRO A 8 -13.60 31.40 76.09
C PRO A 8 -12.75 32.54 76.65
N TYR A 9 -12.37 33.49 75.79
CA TYR A 9 -11.66 34.71 76.17
C TYR A 9 -12.51 35.55 77.15
N LYS A 10 -11.94 35.92 78.31
CA LYS A 10 -12.63 36.71 79.35
C LYS A 10 -12.52 38.22 79.06
N THR A 11 -13.66 38.91 78.95
CA THR A 11 -13.75 40.38 78.81
C THR A 11 -13.45 41.11 80.13
N TRP A 12 -12.65 42.17 80.07
CA TRP A 12 -12.21 42.98 81.22
C TRP A 12 -13.22 44.08 81.56
N ASP A 13 -13.67 44.14 82.81
CA ASP A 13 -14.43 45.28 83.37
C ASP A 13 -13.50 46.10 84.28
N LEU A 14 -13.23 47.35 83.88
CA LEU A 14 -12.29 48.28 84.51
C LEU A 14 -12.94 49.21 85.54
N THR A 15 -14.23 49.05 85.86
CA THR A 15 -14.96 50.03 86.69
C THR A 15 -15.23 49.62 88.14
N ALA A 16 -14.84 48.42 88.56
CA ALA A 16 -14.96 48.00 89.96
C ALA A 16 -13.65 48.25 90.74
N ASN A 17 -13.71 49.15 91.72
CA ASN A 17 -12.68 49.35 92.74
C ASN A 17 -12.64 48.10 93.65
N ASN A 18 -11.97 47.03 93.20
CA ASN A 18 -12.12 45.70 93.77
C ASN A 18 -10.89 45.34 94.62
N SER A 19 -11.02 45.42 95.94
CA SER A 19 -9.98 45.08 96.95
C SER A 19 -9.60 43.59 97.02
N GLY A 20 -9.79 42.85 95.91
CA GLY A 20 -9.49 41.43 95.76
C GLY A 20 -9.00 41.05 94.36
N LEU A 21 -8.70 42.03 93.50
CA LEU A 21 -8.08 41.78 92.20
C LEU A 21 -6.56 41.95 92.33
N ASP A 22 -5.85 40.83 92.38
CA ASP A 22 -4.40 40.80 92.29
C ASP A 22 -3.99 41.10 90.84
N PHE A 23 -3.64 42.37 90.57
CA PHE A 23 -3.14 42.79 89.26
C PHE A 23 -1.85 42.06 88.86
N GLY A 24 -1.05 41.59 89.83
CA GLY A 24 0.14 40.78 89.56
C GLY A 24 -0.22 39.41 88.99
N ALA A 25 -1.24 38.76 89.55
CA ALA A 25 -1.75 37.47 89.05
C ALA A 25 -2.34 37.59 87.63
N GLN A 26 -3.12 38.64 87.36
CA GLN A 26 -3.69 38.87 86.02
C GLN A 26 -2.64 39.20 84.96
N PHE A 27 -1.60 39.97 85.33
CA PHE A 27 -0.48 40.25 84.44
C PHE A 27 0.36 38.99 84.16
N ALA A 28 0.55 38.12 85.16
CA ALA A 28 1.22 36.84 84.98
C ALA A 28 0.44 35.89 84.03
N GLU A 29 -0.88 35.86 84.14
CA GLU A 29 -1.75 35.10 83.22
C GLU A 29 -1.70 35.64 81.79
N LEU A 30 -1.67 36.98 81.63
CA LEU A 30 -1.49 37.61 80.31
C LEU A 30 -0.13 37.26 79.69
N LEU A 31 0.95 37.25 80.48
CA LEU A 31 2.26 36.81 80.01
C LEU A 31 2.25 35.33 79.60
N ALA A 32 1.57 34.47 80.35
CA ALA A 32 1.48 33.05 80.01
C ALA A 32 0.75 32.84 78.67
N ASN A 33 -0.34 33.57 78.43
CA ASN A 33 -1.07 33.53 77.17
C ASN A 33 -0.22 34.05 75.99
N ASP A 34 0.57 35.10 76.20
CA ASP A 34 1.47 35.65 75.18
C ASP A 34 2.56 34.64 74.78
N ILE A 35 3.11 33.91 75.75
CA ILE A 35 4.07 32.81 75.50
C ILE A 35 3.42 31.67 74.72
N GLU A 36 2.20 31.27 75.09
CA GLU A 36 1.47 30.20 74.39
C GLU A 36 1.12 30.61 72.95
N LEU A 37 0.71 31.86 72.74
CA LEU A 37 0.45 32.42 71.41
C LEU A 37 1.71 32.43 70.54
N GLN A 38 2.88 32.79 71.10
CA GLN A 38 4.15 32.74 70.39
C GLN A 38 4.50 31.32 69.96
N SER A 39 4.33 30.33 70.85
CA SER A 39 4.55 28.92 70.50
C SER A 39 3.63 28.44 69.38
N LEU A 40 2.36 28.85 69.38
CA LEU A 40 1.41 28.48 68.32
C LEU A 40 1.76 29.13 66.98
N ILE A 41 2.28 30.36 66.99
CA ILE A 41 2.76 31.06 65.80
C ILE A 41 3.96 30.31 65.22
N ASP A 42 4.93 29.92 66.04
CA ASP A 42 6.12 29.16 65.60
C ASP A 42 5.70 27.82 64.96
N ASP A 43 4.75 27.11 65.56
CA ASP A 43 4.20 25.86 65.00
C ASP A 43 3.50 26.09 63.65
N LEU A 44 2.73 27.18 63.53
CA LEU A 44 2.06 27.56 62.28
C LEU A 44 3.06 27.93 61.18
N GLU A 45 4.12 28.66 61.50
CA GLU A 45 5.19 29.02 60.57
C GLU A 45 5.94 27.78 60.07
N SER A 46 6.22 26.83 60.96
CA SER A 46 6.81 25.54 60.63
C SER A 46 5.91 24.69 59.72
N ALA A 47 4.61 24.65 60.02
CA ALA A 47 3.62 23.96 59.19
C ALA A 47 3.50 24.58 57.79
N ASN A 48 3.50 25.92 57.70
CA ASN A 48 3.47 26.63 56.42
C ASN A 48 4.72 26.35 55.58
N THR A 49 5.91 26.37 56.20
CA THR A 49 7.16 26.02 55.52
C THR A 49 7.11 24.59 54.94
N THR A 50 6.51 23.65 55.69
CA THR A 50 6.32 22.26 55.22
C THR A 50 5.32 22.18 54.06
N LEU A 51 4.23 22.93 54.12
CA LEU A 51 3.24 23.00 53.04
C LEU A 51 3.85 23.58 51.77
N ASP A 52 4.65 24.64 51.86
CA ASP A 52 5.34 25.25 50.73
C ASP A 52 6.30 24.27 50.04
N GLY A 53 7.05 23.49 50.83
CA GLY A 53 7.90 22.42 50.29
C GLY A 53 7.10 21.35 49.53
N ARG A 54 5.92 20.97 50.05
CA ARG A 54 5.02 20.01 49.38
C ARG A 54 4.40 20.58 48.11
N VAL A 55 4.03 21.85 48.11
CA VAL A 55 3.51 22.55 46.92
C VAL A 55 4.57 22.56 45.82
N THR A 56 5.81 22.92 46.16
CA THR A 56 6.93 22.93 45.21
C THR A 56 7.18 21.54 44.60
N ALA A 57 7.13 20.48 45.42
CA ALA A 57 7.28 19.12 44.94
C ALA A 57 6.14 18.73 43.99
N ASN A 58 4.90 19.02 44.36
CA ASN A 58 3.73 18.75 43.51
C ASN A 58 3.79 19.50 42.18
N GLU A 59 4.25 20.76 42.17
CA GLU A 59 4.44 21.55 40.95
C GLU A 59 5.47 20.89 40.02
N THR A 60 6.53 20.31 40.58
CA THR A 60 7.56 19.57 39.83
C THR A 60 7.01 18.27 39.24
N ASP A 61 6.24 17.51 40.02
CA ASP A 61 5.60 16.28 39.57
C ASP A 61 4.57 16.55 38.46
N ILE A 62 3.78 17.63 38.58
CA ILE A 62 2.83 18.06 37.57
C ILE A 62 3.56 18.40 36.26
N ALA A 63 4.66 19.14 36.33
CA ALA A 63 5.45 19.48 35.14
C ALA A 63 6.00 18.23 34.43
N THR A 64 6.43 17.24 35.20
CA THR A 64 6.91 15.95 34.66
C THR A 64 5.78 15.19 33.96
N ALA A 65 4.63 15.05 34.61
CA ALA A 65 3.46 14.38 34.04
C ALA A 65 2.96 15.07 32.77
N GLN A 66 3.01 16.41 32.70
CA GLN A 66 2.67 17.16 31.49
C GLN A 66 3.62 16.86 30.32
N GLY A 67 4.92 16.68 30.60
CA GLY A 67 5.90 16.24 29.61
C GLY A 67 5.60 14.84 29.07
N ASP A 68 5.28 13.90 29.96
CA ASP A 68 4.91 12.53 29.58
C ASP A 68 3.63 12.48 28.75
N ILE A 69 2.61 13.27 29.10
CA ILE A 69 1.36 13.40 28.33
C ILE A 69 1.65 13.91 26.92
N THR A 70 2.45 14.97 26.78
CA THR A 70 2.83 15.52 25.47
C THR A 70 3.53 14.47 24.60
N ALA A 71 4.41 13.66 25.19
CA ALA A 71 5.09 12.59 24.48
C ALA A 71 4.14 11.45 24.08
N LEU A 72 3.16 11.13 24.92
CA LEU A 72 2.14 10.12 24.61
C LEU A 72 1.18 10.59 23.51
N GLU A 73 0.77 11.85 23.53
CA GLU A 73 -0.04 12.46 22.47
C GLU A 73 0.69 12.39 21.12
N GLY A 74 1.96 12.78 21.05
CA GLY A 74 2.75 12.65 19.83
C GLY A 74 2.94 11.20 19.35
N ARG A 75 2.99 10.23 20.26
CA ARG A 75 3.01 8.80 19.91
C ARG A 75 1.66 8.31 19.41
N ALA A 76 0.56 8.82 19.95
CA ALA A 76 -0.79 8.50 19.50
C ALA A 76 -1.00 9.02 18.06
N ASP A 77 -0.62 10.26 17.77
CA ASP A 77 -0.67 10.83 16.42
C ASP A 77 0.10 9.98 15.39
N ALA A 78 1.30 9.52 15.74
CA ALA A 78 2.11 8.66 14.88
C ALA A 78 1.46 7.27 14.65
N LEU A 79 0.82 6.73 15.69
CA LEU A 79 0.10 5.45 15.58
C LEU A 79 -1.17 5.61 14.74
N GLU A 80 -1.91 6.69 14.92
CA GLU A 80 -3.08 7.01 14.11
C GLU A 80 -2.69 7.21 12.66
N ALA A 81 -1.57 7.87 12.36
CA ALA A 81 -1.03 7.97 10.99
C ALA A 81 -0.69 6.59 10.41
N PHE A 82 -0.09 5.70 11.21
CA PHE A 82 0.22 4.33 10.80
C PHE A 82 -1.04 3.46 10.62
N GLN A 83 -2.11 3.71 11.39
CA GLN A 83 -3.36 2.93 11.30
C GLN A 83 -4.34 3.46 10.26
N ALA A 84 -4.34 4.77 10.02
CA ALA A 84 -5.13 5.39 8.96
C ALA A 84 -4.73 4.85 7.59
N ASP A 85 -3.46 4.45 7.46
CA ASP A 85 -3.00 3.68 6.35
C ASP A 85 -1.90 2.68 6.78
N PRO A 86 -2.27 1.44 7.16
CA PRO A 86 -1.31 0.41 7.52
C PRO A 86 -0.52 -0.11 6.29
N PHE A 87 -0.80 0.45 5.10
CA PHE A 87 -0.89 -0.32 3.88
C PHE A 87 -0.66 0.46 2.57
N ASP A 88 -0.35 1.76 2.51
CA ASP A 88 0.14 2.41 1.27
C ASP A 88 1.54 1.88 0.93
N ASN A 89 2.17 1.17 1.88
CA ASN A 89 3.33 0.30 1.65
C ASN A 89 2.95 -1.19 1.45
N LYS A 90 1.71 -1.50 1.02
CA LYS A 90 1.26 -2.87 0.66
C LYS A 90 1.98 -3.44 -0.54
N ALA A 91 2.49 -2.56 -1.38
CA ALA A 91 3.35 -2.93 -2.46
C ALA A 91 4.79 -2.88 -1.94
N LEU A 92 5.45 -4.03 -1.78
CA LEU A 92 6.90 -4.00 -1.89
C LEU A 92 7.20 -3.58 -3.33
N GLN A 93 7.46 -2.29 -3.52
CA GLN A 93 7.79 -1.72 -4.81
C GLN A 93 9.30 -1.86 -5.01
N ILE A 94 9.70 -2.85 -5.79
CA ILE A 94 11.08 -2.91 -6.27
C ILE A 94 11.13 -2.02 -7.51
N LYS A 95 11.64 -0.80 -7.31
CA LYS A 95 11.94 0.14 -8.38
C LYS A 95 13.43 0.05 -8.70
N ASP A 96 13.79 -0.67 -9.75
CA ASP A 96 14.95 -0.25 -10.54
C ASP A 96 14.42 0.73 -11.59
N GLY A 97 15.21 1.71 -12.02
CA GLY A 97 14.74 2.82 -12.87
C GLY A 97 14.11 2.43 -14.23
N SER A 98 13.89 1.15 -14.52
CA SER A 98 13.22 0.66 -15.73
C SER A 98 12.11 -0.37 -15.48
N SER A 99 11.90 -0.84 -14.24
CA SER A 99 10.87 -1.82 -13.88
C SER A 99 10.18 -1.48 -12.57
N ASN A 100 8.86 -1.65 -12.53
CA ASN A 100 8.08 -1.60 -11.29
C ASN A 100 7.52 -2.98 -10.98
N VAL A 101 8.20 -3.73 -10.10
CA VAL A 101 7.65 -4.98 -9.55
C VAL A 101 6.85 -4.62 -8.32
N VAL A 102 5.58 -5.03 -8.32
CA VAL A 102 4.63 -4.66 -7.29
C VAL A 102 4.00 -5.93 -6.72
N PHE A 103 4.41 -6.30 -5.51
CA PHE A 103 3.78 -7.37 -4.73
C PHE A 103 2.76 -6.76 -3.80
N GLN A 104 1.47 -6.86 -4.13
CA GLN A 104 0.40 -6.29 -3.30
C GLN A 104 -0.32 -7.38 -2.52
N VAL A 105 -0.63 -7.08 -1.26
CA VAL A 105 -1.57 -7.87 -0.45
C VAL A 105 -2.88 -7.10 -0.33
N ASP A 106 -3.95 -7.66 -0.89
CA ASP A 106 -5.29 -7.12 -0.73
C ASP A 106 -5.69 -7.13 0.76
N LYS A 107 -6.13 -5.98 1.30
CA LYS A 107 -6.54 -5.85 2.70
C LYS A 107 -7.80 -6.63 3.04
N ASP A 108 -8.70 -6.81 2.08
CA ASP A 108 -10.03 -7.36 2.34
C ASP A 108 -10.07 -8.87 2.07
N THR A 109 -9.21 -9.36 1.17
CA THR A 109 -9.17 -10.78 0.79
C THR A 109 -7.92 -11.53 1.26
N ALA A 110 -6.90 -10.82 1.76
CA ALA A 110 -5.55 -11.35 2.04
C ALA A 110 -4.89 -12.06 0.85
N ALA A 111 -5.43 -11.88 -0.37
CA ALA A 111 -4.86 -12.43 -1.58
C ALA A 111 -3.58 -11.68 -1.93
N MET A 112 -2.53 -12.42 -2.26
CA MET A 112 -1.30 -11.88 -2.78
C MET A 112 -1.39 -11.83 -4.30
N SER A 113 -1.25 -10.64 -4.89
CA SER A 113 -1.15 -10.43 -6.33
C SER A 113 0.23 -9.86 -6.67
N ALA A 114 0.90 -10.45 -7.65
CA ALA A 114 2.16 -9.95 -8.17
C ALA A 114 1.93 -9.37 -9.56
N GLY A 115 2.08 -8.05 -9.71
CA GLY A 115 2.05 -7.35 -10.99
C GLY A 115 3.46 -6.95 -11.40
N TYR A 116 3.80 -7.17 -12.67
CA TYR A 116 4.97 -6.57 -13.31
C TYR A 116 4.49 -5.63 -14.40
N GLU A 117 4.88 -4.37 -14.33
CA GLU A 117 4.60 -3.37 -15.36
C GLU A 117 5.92 -2.90 -15.97
N SER A 118 6.11 -3.19 -17.26
CA SER A 118 7.24 -2.67 -18.03
C SER A 118 6.93 -1.25 -18.46
N THR A 119 7.81 -0.29 -18.12
CA THR A 119 7.68 1.09 -18.63
C THR A 119 7.98 1.17 -20.13
N VAL A 120 8.59 0.14 -20.71
CA VAL A 120 9.00 0.09 -22.12
C VAL A 120 8.03 -0.76 -22.92
N GLY A 121 6.72 -0.48 -22.82
CA GLY A 121 5.63 -0.73 -23.80
C GLY A 121 5.65 -1.94 -24.74
N THR A 122 6.35 -3.02 -24.45
CA THR A 122 6.53 -4.18 -25.33
C THR A 122 6.61 -5.45 -24.51
N ASP A 123 5.47 -5.87 -23.96
CA ASP A 123 5.37 -7.08 -23.13
C ASP A 123 5.29 -8.35 -23.99
N TYR A 124 6.13 -8.44 -25.03
CA TYR A 124 6.44 -9.71 -25.71
C TYR A 124 7.76 -10.33 -25.20
N ALA A 125 8.45 -9.66 -24.29
CA ALA A 125 9.80 -10.03 -23.85
C ALA A 125 9.99 -10.10 -22.32
N THR A 126 8.91 -10.21 -21.53
CA THR A 126 9.09 -10.60 -20.12
C THR A 126 9.36 -12.10 -20.08
N THR A 127 10.50 -12.45 -19.51
CA THR A 127 11.13 -13.77 -19.42
C THR A 127 10.31 -14.85 -18.68
N LEU A 128 9.00 -14.65 -18.50
CA LEU A 128 8.13 -15.59 -17.81
C LEU A 128 7.40 -16.58 -18.71
N HIS A 129 7.52 -16.48 -20.03
CA HIS A 129 7.21 -17.64 -20.87
C HIS A 129 8.33 -17.92 -21.87
N ARG A 130 9.18 -18.91 -21.55
CA ARG A 130 9.64 -19.85 -22.58
C ARG A 130 8.41 -20.54 -23.16
N PHE A 131 7.64 -19.81 -23.97
CA PHE A 131 6.53 -20.37 -24.71
C PHE A 131 7.13 -21.03 -25.94
N TRP A 132 7.17 -22.37 -25.94
CA TRP A 132 7.48 -23.19 -27.11
C TRP A 132 6.24 -23.33 -28.01
N GLY A 133 5.62 -22.21 -28.36
CA GLY A 133 4.45 -22.18 -29.22
C GLY A 133 4.62 -21.20 -30.38
N ALA A 134 3.64 -21.18 -31.28
CA ALA A 134 3.67 -20.34 -32.45
C ALA A 134 3.73 -18.85 -32.07
N ARG A 135 4.61 -18.10 -32.73
CA ARG A 135 4.76 -16.64 -32.63
C ARG A 135 3.66 -15.88 -33.37
N ALA A 136 3.05 -16.53 -34.36
CA ALA A 136 1.82 -16.10 -35.01
C ALA A 136 1.09 -17.35 -35.50
N TRP A 137 -0.24 -17.34 -35.48
CA TRP A 137 -1.03 -18.39 -36.11
C TRP A 137 -2.37 -17.86 -36.61
N VAL A 138 -2.90 -18.50 -37.64
CA VAL A 138 -4.24 -18.25 -38.14
C VAL A 138 -4.89 -19.56 -38.56
N ALA A 139 -6.18 -19.70 -38.28
CA ALA A 139 -7.06 -20.69 -38.87
C ALA A 139 -8.11 -19.94 -39.70
N PHE A 140 -8.38 -20.41 -40.91
CA PHE A 140 -9.24 -19.70 -41.86
C PHE A 140 -9.97 -20.67 -42.79
N ARG A 141 -11.03 -20.16 -43.44
CA ARG A 141 -11.61 -20.79 -44.63
C ARG A 141 -11.06 -20.08 -45.85
N GLY A 142 -10.52 -20.84 -46.80
CA GLY A 142 -9.80 -20.28 -47.96
C GLY A 142 -10.62 -20.19 -49.24
N THR A 143 -11.79 -20.83 -49.33
CA THR A 143 -12.63 -20.77 -50.54
C THR A 143 -13.46 -19.50 -50.62
N GLY A 144 -13.43 -18.83 -51.77
CA GLY A 144 -14.10 -17.54 -51.95
C GLY A 144 -13.36 -16.44 -51.19
N THR A 145 -14.07 -15.54 -50.52
CA THR A 145 -13.40 -14.54 -49.66
C THR A 145 -12.94 -15.21 -48.36
N PRO A 146 -11.64 -15.15 -48.01
CA PRO A 146 -11.14 -15.84 -46.83
C PRO A 146 -11.78 -15.27 -45.56
N SER A 147 -12.15 -16.16 -44.64
CA SER A 147 -12.69 -15.79 -43.33
C SER A 147 -11.81 -16.37 -42.22
N VAL A 148 -11.31 -15.52 -41.33
CA VAL A 148 -10.52 -15.93 -40.16
C VAL A 148 -11.43 -16.59 -39.12
N LEU A 149 -11.13 -17.85 -38.78
CA LEU A 149 -11.82 -18.64 -37.75
C LEU A 149 -11.20 -18.43 -36.36
N GLY A 150 -9.92 -18.04 -36.31
CA GLY A 150 -9.20 -17.68 -35.10
C GLY A 150 -7.76 -17.30 -35.44
N SER A 151 -7.13 -16.47 -34.61
CA SER A 151 -5.74 -16.07 -34.82
C SER A 151 -5.05 -15.61 -33.54
N ALA A 152 -3.72 -15.55 -33.58
CA ALA A 152 -2.91 -14.78 -32.66
C ALA A 152 -1.74 -14.13 -33.40
N ASN A 153 -1.47 -12.86 -33.09
CA ASN A 153 -0.46 -12.02 -33.77
C ASN A 153 -0.65 -11.97 -35.30
N VAL A 154 -1.89 -11.87 -35.76
CA VAL A 154 -2.26 -11.69 -37.17
C VAL A 154 -3.25 -10.55 -37.27
N SER A 155 -2.91 -9.51 -38.03
CA SER A 155 -3.72 -8.31 -38.23
C SER A 155 -4.67 -8.45 -39.40
N SER A 156 -4.25 -9.15 -40.47
CA SER A 156 -5.12 -9.51 -41.58
C SER A 156 -4.64 -10.78 -42.29
N LEU A 157 -5.55 -11.36 -43.05
CA LEU A 157 -5.29 -12.43 -44.01
C LEU A 157 -5.88 -11.98 -45.35
N ASP A 158 -5.01 -11.76 -46.32
CA ASP A 158 -5.38 -11.31 -47.67
C ASP A 158 -5.39 -12.53 -48.61
N ASP A 159 -6.37 -12.58 -49.52
CA ASP A 159 -6.39 -13.51 -50.65
C ASP A 159 -5.93 -12.75 -51.89
N ASP A 160 -4.72 -13.05 -52.33
CA ASP A 160 -4.03 -12.38 -53.45
C ASP A 160 -4.15 -13.19 -54.75
N GLY A 161 -5.14 -14.09 -54.81
CA GLY A 161 -5.46 -14.95 -55.93
C GLY A 161 -5.34 -16.43 -55.59
N THR A 162 -5.81 -17.29 -56.50
CA THR A 162 -5.94 -18.72 -56.25
C THR A 162 -4.68 -19.36 -55.68
N GLY A 163 -4.85 -19.99 -54.52
CA GLY A 163 -3.85 -20.67 -53.72
C GLY A 163 -2.84 -19.74 -53.05
N LEU A 164 -3.00 -18.42 -53.10
CA LEU A 164 -2.04 -17.45 -52.56
C LEU A 164 -2.70 -16.58 -51.50
N PHE A 165 -2.15 -16.64 -50.30
CA PHE A 165 -2.65 -15.83 -49.19
C PHE A 165 -1.49 -15.12 -48.49
N GLY A 166 -1.74 -13.87 -48.11
CA GLY A 166 -0.83 -13.02 -47.34
C GLY A 166 -1.28 -12.93 -45.89
N MET A 167 -0.45 -13.40 -44.95
CA MET A 167 -0.70 -13.25 -43.52
C MET A 167 0.13 -12.09 -42.97
N ASN A 168 -0.53 -11.03 -42.52
CA ASN A 168 0.10 -9.86 -41.93
C ASN A 168 0.11 -9.96 -40.40
N PHE A 169 1.24 -9.64 -39.77
CA PHE A 169 1.38 -9.69 -38.31
C PHE A 169 0.91 -8.39 -37.67
N THR A 170 0.33 -8.51 -36.47
CA THR A 170 0.04 -7.35 -35.62
C THR A 170 1.33 -6.77 -35.04
N VAL A 171 2.29 -7.64 -34.72
CA VAL A 171 3.59 -7.31 -34.15
C VAL A 171 4.68 -8.00 -34.96
N SER A 172 5.62 -7.20 -35.47
CA SER A 172 6.74 -7.70 -36.26
C SER A 172 7.59 -8.70 -35.49
N LEU A 173 7.96 -9.79 -36.15
CA LEU A 173 8.95 -10.73 -35.64
C LEU A 173 10.35 -10.09 -35.63
N PRO A 174 11.28 -10.54 -34.76
CA PRO A 174 12.59 -9.90 -34.64
C PRO A 174 13.46 -9.98 -35.90
N ASP A 175 13.32 -11.03 -36.71
CA ASP A 175 13.94 -11.17 -38.03
C ASP A 175 13.14 -12.15 -38.91
N THR A 176 13.60 -12.34 -40.15
CA THR A 176 12.99 -13.24 -41.14
C THR A 176 13.42 -14.69 -41.01
N LEU A 177 14.18 -15.10 -40.00
CA LEU A 177 14.59 -16.49 -39.77
C LEU A 177 13.55 -17.20 -38.90
N TYR A 178 12.40 -17.48 -39.49
CA TYR A 178 11.32 -18.26 -38.88
C TYR A 178 10.85 -19.37 -39.82
N SER A 179 10.25 -20.39 -39.21
CA SER A 179 9.60 -21.51 -39.90
C SER A 179 8.10 -21.30 -39.93
N VAL A 180 7.44 -21.74 -40.99
CA VAL A 180 5.98 -21.75 -41.09
C VAL A 180 5.54 -23.19 -41.28
N VAL A 181 4.59 -23.61 -40.47
CA VAL A 181 3.94 -24.93 -40.55
C VAL A 181 2.50 -24.68 -40.97
N THR A 182 2.02 -25.44 -41.95
CA THR A 182 0.65 -25.34 -42.45
C THR A 182 -0.05 -26.68 -42.30
N GLY A 183 -1.35 -26.62 -42.08
CA GLY A 183 -2.28 -27.73 -42.26
C GLY A 183 -3.44 -27.25 -43.12
N GLN A 184 -3.96 -28.14 -43.96
CA GLN A 184 -5.04 -27.79 -44.87
C GLN A 184 -5.98 -28.97 -45.06
N ASN A 185 -7.27 -28.66 -45.14
CA ASN A 185 -8.31 -29.59 -45.54
C ASN A 185 -8.88 -29.18 -46.89
N ARG A 186 -9.25 -30.20 -47.67
CA ARG A 186 -9.92 -30.06 -48.96
C ARG A 186 -11.25 -30.83 -48.90
N VAL A 187 -12.27 -30.34 -49.61
CA VAL A 187 -13.60 -30.96 -49.65
C VAL A 187 -13.74 -32.00 -50.79
N ASP A 188 -12.96 -31.90 -51.88
CA ASP A 188 -13.08 -32.76 -53.06
C ASP A 188 -11.81 -33.61 -53.32
N ALA A 189 -11.97 -34.85 -53.79
CA ALA A 189 -10.99 -35.94 -53.61
C ALA A 189 -10.01 -36.22 -54.78
N ASP A 190 -9.92 -35.37 -55.81
CA ASP A 190 -9.23 -35.79 -57.04
C ASP A 190 -7.72 -35.46 -57.09
N THR A 191 -7.19 -34.62 -56.20
CA THR A 191 -5.74 -34.36 -56.06
C THR A 191 -5.34 -34.02 -54.62
N ASN A 192 -4.10 -34.35 -54.20
CA ASN A 192 -3.61 -33.92 -52.88
C ASN A 192 -3.30 -32.42 -52.90
N LEU A 193 -3.64 -31.72 -51.82
CA LEU A 193 -3.33 -30.31 -51.59
C LEU A 193 -2.23 -30.18 -50.53
N GLY A 194 -1.23 -29.35 -50.81
CA GLY A 194 -0.12 -29.09 -49.88
C GLY A 194 0.44 -27.67 -50.04
N MET A 195 1.36 -27.30 -49.14
CA MET A 195 2.09 -26.04 -49.26
C MET A 195 3.12 -26.14 -50.39
N ALA A 196 2.97 -25.29 -51.40
CA ALA A 196 3.86 -25.20 -52.56
C ALA A 196 5.09 -24.30 -52.30
N GLY A 197 5.02 -23.37 -51.35
CA GLY A 197 6.14 -22.53 -50.94
C GLY A 197 5.73 -21.17 -50.38
N PHE A 198 6.70 -20.27 -50.23
CA PHE A 198 6.51 -18.89 -49.79
C PHE A 198 6.92 -17.92 -50.90
N ARG A 199 6.13 -16.86 -51.11
CA ARG A 199 6.49 -15.78 -52.06
C ARG A 199 7.28 -14.68 -51.37
N ASN A 200 6.79 -14.18 -50.24
CA ASN A 200 7.46 -13.15 -49.44
C ASN A 200 7.51 -13.59 -47.98
N LYS A 201 8.65 -13.40 -47.35
CA LYS A 201 8.84 -13.73 -45.92
C LYS A 201 9.56 -12.59 -45.22
N SER A 202 8.80 -11.74 -44.55
CA SER A 202 9.27 -10.53 -43.88
C SER A 202 9.06 -10.61 -42.37
N THR A 203 9.61 -9.65 -41.63
CA THR A 203 9.31 -9.52 -40.20
C THR A 203 7.86 -9.13 -39.94
N ALA A 204 7.15 -8.54 -40.91
CA ALA A 204 5.79 -8.04 -40.76
C ALA A 204 4.71 -8.99 -41.29
N GLY A 205 5.09 -10.06 -41.99
CA GLY A 205 4.14 -10.99 -42.58
C GLY A 205 4.79 -12.01 -43.52
N VAL A 206 3.99 -12.96 -43.97
CA VAL A 206 4.39 -14.03 -44.90
C VAL A 206 3.30 -14.32 -45.92
N ASP A 207 3.70 -14.47 -47.18
CA ASP A 207 2.84 -14.92 -48.27
C ASP A 207 3.15 -16.39 -48.54
N PHE A 208 2.13 -17.22 -48.56
CA PHE A 208 2.25 -18.67 -48.72
C PHE A 208 1.32 -19.17 -49.82
N LEU A 209 1.75 -20.27 -50.43
CA LEU A 209 1.12 -20.85 -51.59
C LEU A 209 0.63 -22.26 -51.29
N PHE A 210 -0.62 -22.54 -51.63
CA PHE A 210 -1.17 -23.87 -51.73
C PHE A 210 -1.21 -24.32 -53.18
N GLY A 211 -0.80 -25.56 -53.41
CA GLY A 211 -0.83 -26.17 -54.71
C GLY A 211 -1.20 -27.64 -54.61
N ASN A 212 -1.77 -28.15 -55.69
CA ASN A 212 -2.07 -29.56 -55.81
C ASN A 212 -0.93 -30.33 -56.51
N ASN A 213 -1.00 -31.65 -56.51
CA ASN A 213 0.00 -32.51 -57.15
C ASN A 213 0.15 -32.32 -58.67
N ASN A 214 -0.76 -31.59 -59.32
CA ASN A 214 -0.69 -31.26 -60.74
C ASN A 214 0.01 -29.90 -60.98
N ALA A 215 0.68 -29.36 -59.95
CA ALA A 215 1.35 -28.06 -59.96
C ALA A 215 0.41 -26.87 -60.26
N ALA A 216 -0.90 -27.05 -60.08
CA ALA A 216 -1.86 -25.96 -60.11
C ALA A 216 -2.01 -25.38 -58.70
N LEU A 217 -2.12 -24.05 -58.60
CA LEU A 217 -2.48 -23.38 -57.36
C LEU A 217 -3.97 -23.56 -57.11
N GLU A 218 -4.33 -23.80 -55.84
CA GLU A 218 -5.70 -24.09 -55.45
C GLU A 218 -5.94 -23.63 -54.01
N ASP A 219 -7.09 -23.02 -53.75
CA ASP A 219 -7.46 -22.58 -52.42
C ASP A 219 -7.83 -23.76 -51.52
N PRO A 220 -7.32 -23.82 -50.27
CA PRO A 220 -7.81 -24.80 -49.31
C PRO A 220 -9.24 -24.45 -48.88
N TYR A 221 -10.05 -25.47 -48.61
CA TYR A 221 -11.36 -25.24 -48.00
C TYR A 221 -11.21 -24.69 -46.58
N GLU A 222 -10.32 -25.31 -45.80
CA GLU A 222 -9.88 -24.84 -44.49
C GLU A 222 -8.36 -24.92 -44.41
N GLY A 223 -7.75 -23.88 -43.83
CA GLY A 223 -6.31 -23.83 -43.61
C GLY A 223 -6.00 -23.42 -42.18
N CYS A 224 -4.92 -23.94 -41.63
CA CYS A 224 -4.29 -23.44 -40.42
C CYS A 224 -2.80 -23.26 -40.63
N MET A 225 -2.23 -22.26 -39.98
CA MET A 225 -0.83 -21.93 -40.12
C MET A 225 -0.27 -21.46 -38.81
N GLY A 226 0.97 -21.87 -38.51
CA GLY A 226 1.72 -21.46 -37.33
C GLY A 226 3.15 -21.07 -37.71
N VAL A 227 3.60 -19.94 -37.17
CA VAL A 227 4.95 -19.41 -37.36
C VAL A 227 5.77 -19.72 -36.12
N PHE A 228 6.91 -20.39 -36.29
CA PHE A 228 7.80 -20.78 -35.19
C PHE A 228 9.18 -20.17 -35.36
N ARG A 229 9.77 -19.81 -34.22
CA ARG A 229 11.10 -19.21 -34.11
C ARG A 229 11.76 -19.68 -32.83
#